data_AF-X0Q7Z1-F1
#
_entry.id   AF-X0Q7Z1-F1
#
_cell.length_a   1.000
_cell.length_b   1.000
_cell.length_c   1.000
_cell.angle_alpha   90.00
_cell.angle_beta   90.00
_cell.angle_gamma   90.00
#
_symmetry.space_group_name_H-M   'P 1'
#
loop_
_entity.id
_entity.type
_entity.pdbx_description
1 polymer ?
#
loop_
_entity_poly.entity_id
_entity_poly.type
_entity_poly.pdbx_seq_one_letter_code
_entity_poly.pdbx_strand_id
1 'polypeptide(L)'
;MTINLQTNAKQQVFESSVKEAINNYFIDQGNVLTNTQFDTSEENQVVRAIVRGETLPSSYDVRQIETFITNDMAENFPEYLPIKLQLRYLPVQVIESNPTTQDKLDETDAAILTN
;
A
#
# COMPACT_ATOMS: atom_id res chain seq x y z
N MET A 1 -24.67 26.25 9.54
CA MET A 1 -23.44 25.55 9.97
C MET A 1 -23.37 24.11 9.42
N THR A 2 -24.01 23.82 8.28
CA THR A 2 -24.20 22.44 7.78
C THR A 2 -23.18 22.04 6.71
N ILE A 3 -22.61 23.03 6.01
CA ILE A 3 -21.70 22.83 4.87
C ILE A 3 -20.38 22.17 5.31
N ASN A 4 -19.80 22.62 6.43
CA ASN A 4 -18.56 22.04 6.95
C ASN A 4 -18.71 20.56 7.37
N LEU A 5 -19.88 20.16 7.85
CA LEU A 5 -20.12 18.77 8.28
C LEU A 5 -20.20 17.82 7.08
N GLN A 6 -20.89 18.23 6.00
CA GLN A 6 -21.03 17.40 4.81
C GLN A 6 -19.70 17.26 4.04
N THR A 7 -18.91 18.33 3.94
CA THR A 7 -17.59 18.27 3.32
C THR A 7 -16.63 17.38 4.11
N ASN A 8 -16.61 17.48 5.44
CA ASN A 8 -15.78 16.64 6.29
C ASN A 8 -16.18 15.15 6.20
N ALA A 9 -17.48 14.85 6.10
CA ALA A 9 -17.94 13.48 5.94
C ALA A 9 -17.49 12.88 4.59
N LYS A 10 -17.62 13.62 3.49
CA LYS A 10 -17.13 13.17 2.17
C LYS A 10 -15.62 12.92 2.17
N GLN A 11 -14.85 13.84 2.76
CA GLN A 11 -13.40 13.69 2.91
C GLN A 11 -13.04 12.42 3.70
N GLN A 12 -13.73 12.14 4.81
CA GLN A 12 -13.49 10.94 5.62
C GLN A 12 -13.80 9.65 4.87
N VAL A 13 -14.90 9.61 4.10
CA VAL A 13 -15.24 8.45 3.28
C VAL A 13 -14.17 8.23 2.21
N PHE A 14 -13.74 9.31 1.54
CA PHE A 14 -12.65 9.26 0.56
C PHE A 14 -11.36 8.69 1.18
N GLU A 15 -10.89 9.28 2.27
CA GLU A 15 -9.65 8.84 2.93
C GLU A 15 -9.74 7.39 3.43
N SER A 16 -10.93 6.94 3.86
CA SER A 16 -11.14 5.57 4.31
C SER A 16 -11.09 4.58 3.14
N SER A 17 -11.74 4.91 2.02
CA SER A 17 -11.69 4.09 0.80
C SER A 17 -10.25 3.90 0.31
N VAL A 18 -9.48 5.00 0.26
CA VAL A 18 -8.07 4.94 -0.15
C VAL A 18 -7.24 4.08 0.81
N LYS A 19 -7.42 4.24 2.13
CA LYS A 19 -6.72 3.41 3.13
C LYS A 19 -7.04 1.93 2.97
N GLU A 20 -8.31 1.61 2.75
CA GLU A 20 -8.77 0.23 2.59
C GLU A 20 -8.20 -0.40 1.32
N ALA A 21 -8.25 0.31 0.18
CA ALA A 21 -7.66 -0.17 -1.07
C ALA A 21 -6.16 -0.46 -0.94
N ILE A 22 -5.40 0.47 -0.33
CA ILE A 22 -3.96 0.27 -0.09
C ILE A 22 -3.72 -0.92 0.84
N ASN A 23 -4.47 -1.02 1.95
CA ASN A 23 -4.29 -2.10 2.90
C ASN A 23 -4.61 -3.47 2.30
N ASN A 24 -5.73 -3.59 1.57
CA ASN A 24 -6.15 -4.85 0.96
C ASN A 24 -5.16 -5.31 -0.13
N TYR A 25 -4.58 -4.37 -0.88
CA TYR A 25 -3.57 -4.72 -1.87
C TYR A 25 -2.29 -5.29 -1.24
N PHE A 26 -1.82 -4.66 -0.15
CA PHE A 26 -0.54 -5.01 0.45
C PHE A 26 -0.62 -6.15 1.48
N ILE A 27 -1.80 -6.41 2.09
CA ILE A 27 -1.95 -7.49 3.07
C ILE A 27 -1.72 -8.86 2.45
N ASP A 28 -2.19 -9.08 1.23
CA ASP A 28 -1.97 -10.32 0.48
C ASP A 28 -0.49 -10.53 0.10
N GLN A 29 0.30 -9.46 0.14
CA GLN A 29 1.75 -9.49 -0.08
C GLN A 29 2.56 -9.60 1.23
N GLY A 30 1.90 -9.81 2.38
CA GLY A 30 2.57 -9.89 3.69
C GLY A 30 2.97 -8.53 4.26
N ASN A 31 2.27 -7.46 3.86
CA ASN A 31 2.50 -6.09 4.33
C ASN A 31 1.24 -5.50 4.98
N VAL A 32 1.42 -4.72 6.06
CA VAL A 32 0.33 -4.04 6.75
C VAL A 32 0.48 -2.53 6.59
N LEU A 33 -0.63 -1.84 6.29
CA LEU A 33 -0.67 -0.38 6.28
C LEU A 33 -0.58 0.16 7.71
N THR A 34 0.43 0.97 7.98
CA THR A 34 0.70 1.52 9.32
C THR A 34 0.33 2.98 9.47
N ASN A 35 0.49 3.76 8.41
CA ASN A 35 0.15 5.18 8.41
C ASN A 35 -0.20 5.65 7.00
N THR A 36 -1.07 6.64 6.93
CA THR A 36 -1.42 7.37 5.71
C THR A 36 -1.54 8.85 6.01
N GLN A 37 -0.99 9.66 5.12
CA GLN A 37 -1.13 11.11 5.14
C GLN A 37 -1.68 11.56 3.79
N PHE A 38 -2.62 12.51 3.85
CA PHE A 38 -3.25 13.09 2.69
C PHE A 38 -2.84 14.55 2.61
N ASP A 39 -2.46 14.97 1.41
CA ASP A 39 -2.09 16.34 1.10
C ASP A 39 -2.69 16.69 -0.26
N THR A 40 -2.88 17.98 -0.52
CA THR A 40 -3.43 18.46 -1.80
C THR A 40 -2.39 19.33 -2.50
N SER A 41 -2.09 18.95 -3.74
CA SER A 41 -1.34 19.78 -4.69
C SER A 41 -2.28 20.39 -5.72
N GLU A 42 -1.78 21.30 -6.57
CA GLU A 42 -2.59 21.96 -7.60
C GLU A 42 -3.29 20.96 -8.56
N GLU A 43 -2.66 19.81 -8.83
CA GLU A 43 -3.15 18.85 -9.83
C GLU A 43 -3.56 17.49 -9.25
N ASN A 44 -3.15 17.17 -8.01
CA ASN A 44 -3.33 15.83 -7.45
C ASN A 44 -3.60 15.84 -5.93
N GLN A 45 -4.31 14.82 -5.46
CA GLN A 45 -4.31 14.42 -4.06
C GLN A 45 -3.08 13.55 -3.78
N VAL A 46 -2.10 14.06 -3.03
CA VAL A 46 -0.90 13.29 -2.69
C VAL A 46 -1.19 12.39 -1.49
N VAL A 47 -1.06 11.09 -1.68
CA VAL A 47 -1.25 10.08 -0.64
C VAL A 47 0.12 9.52 -0.27
N ARG A 48 0.54 9.73 0.98
CA ARG A 48 1.77 9.15 1.51
C ARG A 48 1.41 8.00 2.43
N ALA A 49 1.73 6.79 2.02
CA ALA A 49 1.46 5.57 2.78
C ALA A 49 2.74 4.96 3.34
N ILE A 50 2.67 4.42 4.55
CA ILE A 50 3.74 3.63 5.16
C ILE A 50 3.24 2.20 5.35
N VAL A 51 3.87 1.25 4.67
CA VAL A 51 3.61 -0.18 4.86
C VAL A 51 4.78 -0.84 5.58
N ARG A 52 4.45 -1.82 6.41
CA ARG A 52 5.42 -2.64 7.15
C ARG A 52 5.18 -4.10 6.86
N GLY A 53 6.21 -4.85 6.51
CA GLY A 53 6.06 -6.27 6.24
C GLY A 53 7.34 -6.94 5.75
N GLU A 54 7.19 -8.18 5.29
CA GLU A 54 8.30 -9.05 4.93
C GLU A 54 8.68 -8.92 3.45
N THR A 55 7.71 -8.60 2.59
CA THR A 55 7.91 -8.46 1.14
C THR A 55 8.12 -7.01 0.76
N LEU A 56 9.23 -6.68 0.08
CA LEU A 56 9.49 -5.34 -0.45
C LEU A 56 8.52 -5.03 -1.61
N PRO A 57 7.67 -3.98 -1.51
CA PRO A 57 6.85 -3.53 -2.64
C PRO A 57 7.70 -2.99 -3.79
N SER A 58 7.32 -3.32 -5.02
CA SER A 58 7.94 -2.78 -6.22
C SER A 58 7.28 -1.47 -6.68
N SER A 59 7.95 -0.73 -7.56
CA SER A 59 7.31 0.43 -8.23
C SER A 59 6.13 0.02 -9.11
N TYR A 60 6.08 -1.24 -9.57
CA TYR A 60 4.92 -1.76 -10.30
C TYR A 60 3.72 -1.89 -9.37
N ASP A 61 3.91 -2.47 -8.18
CA ASP A 61 2.86 -2.60 -7.15
C ASP A 61 2.25 -1.23 -6.82
N VAL A 62 3.09 -0.23 -6.54
CA VAL A 62 2.67 1.14 -6.25
C VAL A 62 1.84 1.73 -7.39
N ARG A 63 2.25 1.52 -8.65
CA ARG A 63 1.52 2.04 -9.81
C ARG A 63 0.19 1.32 -10.04
N GLN A 64 0.12 0.01 -9.80
CA GLN A 64 -1.12 -0.76 -9.93
C GLN A 64 -2.16 -0.25 -8.94
N ILE A 65 -1.79 -0.12 -7.67
CA ILE A 65 -2.72 0.36 -6.65
C ILE A 65 -3.07 1.84 -6.84
N GLU A 66 -2.14 2.70 -7.29
CA GLU A 66 -2.47 4.09 -7.67
C GLU A 66 -3.53 4.11 -8.77
N THR A 67 -3.32 3.34 -9.85
CA THR A 67 -4.25 3.28 -10.97
C THR A 67 -5.63 2.76 -10.55
N PHE A 68 -5.66 1.71 -9.71
CA PHE A 68 -6.88 1.16 -9.16
C PHE A 68 -7.67 2.22 -8.39
N ILE A 69 -7.02 2.92 -7.46
CA ILE A 69 -7.66 3.96 -6.65
C ILE A 69 -8.10 5.14 -7.52
N THR A 70 -7.27 5.60 -8.46
CA THR A 70 -7.65 6.70 -9.37
C THR A 70 -8.90 6.36 -10.18
N ASN A 71 -9.04 5.11 -10.65
CA ASN A 71 -10.23 4.67 -11.37
C ASN A 71 -11.46 4.57 -10.46
N ASP A 72 -11.33 3.99 -9.27
CA ASP A 72 -12.39 3.95 -8.26
C ASP A 72 -12.88 5.35 -7.88
N MET A 73 -11.96 6.30 -7.75
CA MET A 73 -12.27 7.70 -7.48
C MET A 73 -12.99 8.39 -8.62
N ALA A 74 -12.61 8.13 -9.87
CA ALA A 74 -13.29 8.73 -11.01
C ALA A 74 -14.77 8.33 -11.06
N GLU A 75 -15.11 7.14 -10.57
CA GLU A 75 -16.48 6.62 -10.48
C GLU A 75 -17.22 7.15 -9.24
N ASN A 76 -16.60 7.07 -8.05
CA ASN A 76 -17.26 7.33 -6.77
C ASN A 76 -17.10 8.77 -6.24
N PHE A 77 -16.07 9.50 -6.68
CA PHE A 77 -15.70 10.84 -6.23
C PHE A 77 -15.27 11.75 -7.40
N PRO A 78 -16.15 11.99 -8.41
CA PRO A 78 -15.76 12.67 -9.66
C PRO A 78 -15.30 14.13 -9.49
N GLU A 79 -15.58 14.76 -8.35
CA GLU A 79 -15.13 16.13 -8.01
C GLU A 79 -13.71 16.17 -7.41
N TYR A 80 -13.12 15.02 -7.08
CA TYR A 80 -11.80 14.93 -6.45
C TYR A 80 -10.71 14.81 -7.51
N LEU A 81 -9.57 15.45 -7.26
CA LEU A 81 -8.37 15.30 -8.09
C LEU A 81 -7.86 13.85 -8.04
N PRO A 82 -7.25 13.34 -9.13
CA PRO A 82 -6.62 12.03 -9.11
C PRO A 82 -5.52 11.96 -8.04
N ILE A 83 -5.26 10.76 -7.52
CA ILE A 83 -4.21 10.59 -6.52
C ILE A 83 -2.82 10.41 -7.12
N LYS A 84 -1.82 10.76 -6.32
CA LYS A 84 -0.42 10.35 -6.50
C LYS A 84 0.04 9.62 -5.25
N LEU A 85 0.35 8.33 -5.38
CA LEU A 85 0.74 7.49 -4.25
C LEU A 85 2.26 7.50 -4.07
N GLN A 86 2.69 7.83 -2.86
CA GLN A 86 4.08 7.70 -2.42
C GLN A 86 4.14 6.68 -1.29
N LEU A 87 4.78 5.55 -1.55
CA LEU A 87 4.89 4.45 -0.59
C LEU A 87 6.25 4.48 0.11
N ARG A 88 6.24 4.43 1.44
CA ARG A 88 7.42 4.13 2.27
C ARG A 88 7.28 2.72 2.81
N TYR A 89 8.32 1.92 2.63
CA TYR A 89 8.39 0.57 3.17
C TYR A 89 9.26 0.52 4.42
N LEU A 90 8.77 -0.17 5.45
CA LEU A 90 9.50 -0.51 6.67
C LEU A 90 9.66 -2.03 6.75
N PRO A 91 10.87 -2.59 6.56
CA PRO A 91 11.05 -4.04 6.61
C PRO A 91 10.82 -4.59 8.02
N VAL A 92 10.20 -5.77 8.09
CA VAL A 92 10.16 -6.60 9.30
C VAL A 92 11.35 -7.54 9.27
N GLN A 93 12.04 -7.67 10.41
CA GLN A 93 13.06 -8.69 10.62
C GLN A 93 12.54 -9.69 11.65
N VAL A 94 12.66 -10.97 11.32
CA VAL A 94 12.37 -12.06 12.25
C VAL A 94 13.64 -12.35 13.04
N ILE A 95 13.54 -12.29 14.37
CA ILE A 95 14.62 -12.69 15.28
C ILE A 95 14.14 -13.94 16.01
N GLU A 96 14.78 -15.07 15.75
CA GLU A 96 14.43 -16.35 16.36
C GLU A 96 15.19 -16.56 17.67
N SER A 97 14.51 -17.09 18.70
CA SER A 97 15.15 -17.43 19.99
C SER A 97 16.12 -18.60 19.87
N ASN A 98 15.90 -19.49 18.91
CA ASN A 98 16.80 -20.57 18.52
C ASN A 98 16.90 -20.55 16.98
N PRO A 99 17.98 -19.98 16.40
CA PRO A 99 18.16 -19.94 14.96
C PRO A 99 18.36 -21.37 14.46
N THR A 100 17.27 -22.01 14.05
CA THR A 100 17.32 -23.40 13.58
C THR A 100 17.25 -23.31 12.07
N THR A 101 18.41 -23.51 11.43
CA THR A 101 18.64 -23.56 9.97
C THR A 101 18.48 -22.25 9.21
N GLN A 102 19.45 -21.36 9.41
CA GLN A 102 19.95 -20.48 8.36
C GLN A 102 20.52 -21.36 7.22
N ASP A 103 20.07 -21.13 5.98
CA ASP A 103 20.71 -21.54 4.72
C ASP A 103 20.92 -23.04 4.41
N LYS A 104 19.84 -23.82 4.23
CA LYS A 104 19.95 -25.13 3.52
C LYS A 104 18.91 -25.39 2.42
N LEU A 105 18.22 -24.35 1.94
CA LEU A 105 17.39 -24.47 0.73
C LEU A 105 18.12 -24.01 -0.54
N ASP A 106 19.20 -23.23 -0.45
CA ASP A 106 19.87 -22.67 -1.64
C ASP A 106 20.81 -23.64 -2.40
N GLU A 107 21.29 -24.72 -1.78
CA GLU A 107 22.25 -25.63 -2.45
C GLU A 107 21.65 -26.93 -2.99
N THR A 108 20.43 -27.33 -2.57
CA THR A 108 19.88 -28.65 -2.96
C THR A 108 18.93 -28.58 -4.15
N ASP A 109 18.23 -27.46 -4.37
CA ASP A 109 17.27 -27.32 -5.48
C ASP A 109 17.93 -27.04 -6.84
N ALA A 110 19.20 -26.62 -6.88
CA ALA A 110 19.95 -26.45 -8.12
C ALA A 110 20.47 -27.79 -8.71
N ALA A 111 20.46 -28.88 -7.93
CA ALA A 111 20.99 -30.18 -8.36
C ALA A 111 19.94 -31.11 -9.01
N ILE A 112 18.65 -30.77 -8.96
CA ILE A 112 17.56 -31.59 -9.52
C ILE A 112 16.97 -30.95 -10.78
N LEU A 113 17.81 -30.42 -11.67
CA LEU A 113 17.40 -30.08 -13.06
C LEU A 113 18.45 -30.48 -14.10
N THR A 114 19.46 -31.27 -13.73
CA THR A 114 20.47 -31.80 -14.66
C THR A 114 20.56 -33.31 -14.53
N ASN A 115 19.57 -34.03 -15.05
CA ASN A 115 19.69 -35.42 -15.50
C ASN A 115 18.68 -35.70 -16.61
#